data_AF-A0A9Q0S3G6-F1
#
_entry.id   AF-A0A9Q0S3G6-F1
#
_cell.length_a   1.000
_cell.length_b   1.000
_cell.length_c   1.000
_cell.angle_alpha   90.00
_cell.angle_beta   90.00
_cell.angle_gamma   90.00
#
_symmetry.space_group_name_H-M   'P 1'
#
loop_
_entity.id
_entity.type
_entity.pdbx_description
1 polymer ?
#
loop_
_entity_poly.entity_id
_entity_poly.type
_entity_poly.pdbx_seq_one_letter_code
_entity_poly.pdbx_strand_id
1 'polypeptide(L)'
;MSSIYPSLEDMQVDKMIQAQTYAAAAQAQASQALPSHTQNPYPELHNSNSSSSLVMYPNLGDFMGLDLSEDVIRSNMPEYLDNAIQPYGRGISKLGGMVAPLTGNSVGLQRGQVTNGIRELILCKGADKKVGLRVKDISNGVFVTIVVKDSPAAMAGLRFGDQILQINGIVVAGFSMDKIHDLLKKSPKNDISVIVRDRPFERAITLLKDSKGRVGFQFSNGKITSIVKDSTAAKNGLLIDHHILEINGQNIVGMKDKEVTQVIENGGQTITLTIIPSYIYDHMMKKLSSSFIRGIMDHSVADF
;
A
#
# COMPACT_ATOMS: atom_id res chain seq x y z
N MET A 1 21.42 10.10 8.76
CA MET A 1 20.33 9.40 9.48
C MET A 1 19.42 8.80 8.42
N SER A 2 19.51 7.50 8.16
CA SER A 2 18.58 6.83 7.26
C SER A 2 17.22 6.73 7.96
N SER A 3 16.20 7.44 7.47
CA SER A 3 14.84 7.29 7.97
C SER A 3 14.32 5.90 7.56
N ILE A 4 13.62 5.23 8.50
CA ILE A 4 12.98 3.92 8.26
C ILE A 4 11.85 4.01 7.21
N TYR A 5 11.41 5.24 6.89
CA TYR A 5 10.31 5.48 5.97
C TYR A 5 10.74 6.40 4.81
N PRO A 6 10.16 6.21 3.61
CA PRO A 6 10.40 7.06 2.46
C PRO A 6 10.09 8.52 2.77
N SER A 7 10.98 9.42 2.34
CA SER A 7 10.83 10.86 2.44
C SER A 7 10.36 11.46 1.11
N LEU A 8 9.90 12.72 1.17
CA LEU A 8 9.53 13.44 -0.05
C LEU A 8 10.73 13.64 -0.97
N GLU A 9 11.92 13.80 -0.39
CA GLU A 9 13.19 13.90 -1.11
C GLU A 9 13.48 12.59 -1.84
N ASP A 10 13.27 11.43 -1.19
CA ASP A 10 13.47 10.12 -1.81
C ASP A 10 12.59 9.94 -3.05
N MET A 11 11.31 10.36 -2.99
CA MET A 11 10.41 10.30 -4.15
C MET A 11 10.87 11.24 -5.28
N GLN A 12 11.38 12.43 -4.95
CA GLN A 12 11.89 13.36 -5.97
C GLN A 12 13.16 12.83 -6.64
N VAL A 13 14.06 12.24 -5.85
CA VAL A 13 15.28 11.60 -6.36
C VAL A 13 14.94 10.41 -7.26
N ASP A 14 13.99 9.57 -6.84
CA ASP A 14 13.52 8.43 -7.66
C ASP A 14 12.94 8.89 -9.00
N LYS A 15 12.08 9.92 -9.01
CA LYS A 15 11.56 10.53 -10.24
C LYS A 15 12.67 11.09 -11.13
N MET A 16 13.68 11.72 -10.55
CA MET A 16 14.83 12.26 -11.29
C MET A 16 15.65 11.14 -11.94
N ILE A 17 15.94 10.06 -11.20
CA ILE A 17 16.66 8.89 -11.72
C ILE A 17 15.85 8.23 -12.85
N GLN A 18 14.55 8.03 -12.65
CA GLN A 18 13.68 7.44 -13.65
C GLN A 18 13.63 8.30 -14.93
N ALA A 19 13.52 9.62 -14.79
CA ALA A 19 13.55 10.54 -15.93
C ALA A 19 14.89 10.53 -16.68
N GLN A 20 16.02 10.48 -15.98
CA GLN A 20 17.35 10.35 -16.60
C GLN A 20 17.51 9.03 -17.33
N THR A 21 17.05 7.93 -16.72
CA THR A 21 17.12 6.59 -17.32
C THR A 21 16.27 6.52 -18.58
N TYR A 22 15.05 7.10 -18.55
CA TYR A 22 14.18 7.19 -19.73
C TYR A 22 14.79 8.06 -20.83
N ALA A 23 15.38 9.21 -20.48
CA ALA A 23 16.06 10.08 -21.44
C ALA A 23 17.28 9.40 -22.08
N ALA A 24 18.08 8.67 -21.30
CA ALA A 24 19.22 7.90 -21.79
C ALA A 24 18.78 6.75 -22.71
N ALA A 25 17.70 6.04 -22.37
CA ALA A 25 17.11 5.00 -23.22
C ALA A 25 16.57 5.57 -24.54
N ALA A 26 15.93 6.74 -24.52
CA ALA A 26 15.45 7.42 -25.71
C ALA A 26 16.61 7.88 -26.63
N GLN A 27 17.72 8.36 -26.07
CA GLN A 27 18.93 8.70 -26.84
C GLN A 27 19.63 7.47 -27.43
N ALA A 28 19.63 6.33 -26.73
CA ALA A 28 20.17 5.07 -27.24
C ALA A 28 19.32 4.48 -28.40
N GLN A 29 18.00 4.69 -28.40
CA GLN A 29 17.13 4.27 -29.51
C GLN A 29 17.25 5.19 -30.74
N ALA A 30 17.51 6.48 -30.54
CA ALA A 30 17.71 7.43 -31.66
C ALA A 30 19.04 7.23 -32.43
N SER A 31 20.01 6.53 -31.84
CA SER A 31 21.33 6.26 -32.45
C SER A 31 21.41 4.93 -33.21
N GLN A 32 20.31 4.16 -33.33
CA GLN A 32 20.25 2.92 -34.12
C GLN A 32 19.60 3.07 -35.51
N ALA A 33 19.25 4.28 -35.95
CA ALA A 33 18.72 4.52 -37.29
C ALA A 33 19.81 4.97 -38.29
N LEU A 34 20.68 4.05 -38.71
CA LEU A 34 21.56 4.20 -39.88
C LEU A 34 21.62 2.87 -40.65
N PRO A 35 21.46 2.86 -42.00
CA PRO A 35 21.44 1.64 -42.80
C PRO A 35 22.86 1.06 -42.94
N SER A 36 23.05 -0.20 -42.53
CA SER A 36 24.34 -0.88 -42.66
C SER A 36 24.47 -1.58 -44.02
N HIS A 37 25.38 -1.04 -44.85
CA HIS A 37 25.83 -1.63 -46.10
C HIS A 37 27.11 -2.46 -45.86
N THR A 38 27.09 -3.70 -46.35
CA THR A 38 28.18 -4.58 -46.84
C THR A 38 29.53 -4.70 -46.10
N GLN A 39 29.77 -5.96 -45.67
CA GLN A 39 30.99 -6.78 -45.75
C GLN A 39 32.29 -6.28 -45.09
N ASN A 40 32.83 -7.12 -44.18
CA ASN A 40 34.24 -7.48 -44.23
C ASN A 40 34.52 -8.89 -43.68
N PRO A 41 35.62 -9.54 -44.11
CA PRO A 41 35.80 -10.99 -44.11
C PRO A 41 36.74 -11.45 -42.98
N TYR A 42 36.30 -12.42 -42.18
CA TYR A 42 37.18 -13.31 -41.42
C TYR A 42 36.54 -14.71 -41.35
N PRO A 43 37.36 -15.78 -41.31
CA PRO A 43 36.94 -17.14 -41.65
C PRO A 43 36.04 -17.77 -40.58
N GLU A 44 35.08 -18.57 -41.06
CA GLU A 44 34.13 -19.33 -40.26
C GLU A 44 34.82 -20.40 -39.40
N LEU A 45 34.39 -20.50 -38.13
CA LEU A 45 34.62 -21.66 -37.29
C LEU A 45 33.27 -22.28 -36.90
N HIS A 46 33.22 -23.59 -37.06
CA HIS A 46 32.03 -24.42 -37.10
C HIS A 46 31.12 -24.36 -35.87
N ASN A 47 29.85 -24.52 -36.21
CA ASN A 47 28.67 -24.78 -35.41
C ASN A 47 28.87 -25.91 -34.35
N SER A 48 28.58 -25.60 -33.09
CA SER A 48 28.02 -26.60 -32.18
C SER A 48 26.97 -25.94 -31.29
N ASN A 49 25.79 -26.55 -31.30
CA ASN A 49 24.56 -26.12 -30.63
C ASN A 49 24.76 -25.87 -29.13
N SER A 50 24.45 -24.65 -28.68
CA SER A 50 23.74 -24.46 -27.41
C SER A 50 23.19 -23.04 -27.34
N SER A 51 21.86 -22.96 -27.22
CA SER A 51 21.08 -21.76 -26.98
C SER A 51 21.62 -20.94 -25.79
N SER A 52 22.29 -19.82 -26.08
CA SER A 52 22.70 -18.82 -25.11
C SER A 52 21.48 -18.01 -24.67
N SER A 53 20.73 -18.53 -23.70
CA SER A 53 19.78 -17.74 -22.93
C SER A 53 20.54 -16.84 -21.96
N LEU A 54 20.24 -15.55 -22.04
CA LEU A 54 20.76 -14.48 -21.19
C LEU A 54 20.47 -14.80 -19.71
N VAL A 55 21.49 -15.23 -18.95
CA VAL A 55 21.36 -15.54 -17.52
C VAL A 55 21.28 -14.23 -16.74
N MET A 56 20.07 -13.84 -16.34
CA MET A 56 19.76 -12.55 -15.69
C MET A 56 19.90 -12.59 -14.15
N TYR A 57 20.39 -13.69 -13.57
CA TYR A 57 20.69 -13.79 -12.14
C TYR A 57 22.11 -14.32 -11.95
N PRO A 58 22.90 -13.78 -11.01
CA PRO A 58 24.18 -14.36 -10.66
C PRO A 58 23.99 -15.83 -10.28
N ASN A 59 24.77 -16.72 -10.88
CA ASN A 59 24.83 -18.11 -10.47
C ASN A 59 25.29 -18.15 -9.00
N LEU A 60 24.51 -18.78 -8.13
CA LEU A 60 24.73 -18.88 -6.67
C LEU A 60 25.89 -19.82 -6.31
N GLY A 61 26.93 -19.92 -7.14
CA GLY A 61 28.06 -20.81 -6.93
C GLY A 61 28.76 -20.56 -5.60
N ASP A 62 28.91 -19.28 -5.23
CA ASP A 62 29.47 -18.85 -3.94
C ASP A 62 28.44 -18.02 -3.17
N PHE A 63 27.80 -18.61 -2.18
CA PHE A 63 26.92 -17.89 -1.25
C PHE A 63 27.52 -17.92 0.15
N MET A 64 27.86 -16.75 0.69
CA MET A 64 28.49 -16.61 2.02
C MET A 64 29.78 -17.43 2.22
N GLY A 65 30.59 -17.59 1.16
CA GLY A 65 31.85 -18.34 1.22
C GLY A 65 31.67 -19.87 1.29
N LEU A 66 30.47 -20.35 0.99
CA LEU A 66 30.16 -21.76 0.81
C LEU A 66 29.94 -22.03 -0.68
N ASP A 67 30.69 -23.00 -1.20
CA ASP A 67 30.51 -23.54 -2.55
C ASP A 67 29.22 -24.36 -2.57
N LEU A 68 28.22 -23.86 -3.31
CA LEU A 68 26.91 -24.50 -3.52
C LEU A 68 26.84 -25.20 -4.88
N SER A 69 27.98 -25.62 -5.43
CA SER A 69 28.00 -26.47 -6.61
C SER A 69 27.17 -27.75 -6.41
N GLU A 70 26.61 -28.23 -7.51
CA GLU A 70 25.72 -29.41 -7.52
C GLU A 70 26.40 -30.63 -6.90
N ASP A 71 27.72 -30.77 -7.09
CA ASP A 71 28.53 -31.86 -6.53
C ASP A 71 28.66 -31.79 -4.99
N VAL A 72 28.78 -30.58 -4.43
CA VAL A 72 28.86 -30.36 -2.97
C VAL A 72 27.49 -30.61 -2.33
N ILE A 73 26.41 -30.19 -2.97
CA ILE A 73 25.04 -30.44 -2.51
C ILE A 73 24.74 -31.95 -2.53
N ARG A 74 25.10 -32.67 -3.60
CA ARG A 74 24.95 -34.14 -3.67
C ARG A 74 25.65 -34.87 -2.54
N SER A 75 26.83 -34.39 -2.16
CA SER A 75 27.66 -35.04 -1.15
C SER A 75 27.18 -34.78 0.28
N ASN A 76 26.65 -33.58 0.55
CA ASN A 76 26.32 -33.15 1.91
C ASN A 76 24.81 -33.05 2.21
N MET A 77 23.97 -32.88 1.19
CA MET A 77 22.51 -32.71 1.30
C MET A 77 21.77 -33.41 0.12
N PRO A 78 21.87 -34.75 -0.01
CA PRO A 78 21.29 -35.50 -1.13
C PRO A 78 19.76 -35.40 -1.25
N GLU A 79 19.04 -35.08 -0.17
CA GLU A 79 17.57 -34.88 -0.20
C GLU A 79 17.14 -33.64 -1.01
N TYR A 80 18.03 -32.69 -1.27
CA TYR A 80 17.69 -31.47 -2.03
C TYR A 80 17.72 -31.66 -3.55
N LEU A 81 18.23 -32.79 -4.04
CA LEU A 81 18.36 -33.04 -5.47
C LEU A 81 17.03 -33.41 -6.14
N ASP A 82 16.10 -34.00 -5.38
CA ASP A 82 14.85 -34.56 -5.90
C ASP A 82 13.76 -33.50 -6.18
N ASN A 83 14.02 -32.24 -5.79
CA ASN A 83 13.10 -31.11 -6.01
C ASN A 83 13.60 -30.12 -7.08
N ALA A 84 14.68 -30.45 -7.80
CA ALA A 84 15.18 -29.62 -8.88
C ALA A 84 14.74 -30.17 -10.25
N ILE A 85 13.94 -29.35 -10.96
CA ILE A 85 13.68 -29.38 -12.41
C ILE A 85 12.41 -30.16 -12.86
N GLN A 86 11.27 -29.46 -12.83
CA GLN A 86 10.29 -29.52 -13.92
C GLN A 86 10.23 -28.11 -14.56
N PRO A 87 10.26 -28.00 -15.91
CA PRO A 87 10.31 -26.71 -16.59
C PRO A 87 8.98 -25.97 -16.42
N TYR A 88 9.02 -24.82 -15.76
CA TYR A 88 7.88 -23.91 -15.65
C TYR A 88 7.54 -23.29 -17.00
N GLY A 89 6.71 -23.99 -17.78
CA GLY A 89 5.83 -23.36 -18.75
C GLY A 89 4.75 -22.58 -18.02
N ARG A 90 4.47 -21.35 -18.50
CA ARG A 90 3.38 -20.48 -18.01
C ARG A 90 2.09 -21.28 -17.78
N GLY A 91 1.68 -21.36 -16.52
CA GLY A 91 0.39 -21.91 -16.12
C GLY A 91 0.20 -21.70 -14.63
N ILE A 92 -0.81 -20.92 -14.27
CA ILE A 92 -1.25 -20.66 -12.89
C ILE A 92 -1.42 -22.01 -12.18
N SER A 93 -0.46 -22.39 -11.36
CA SER A 93 -0.42 -23.68 -10.68
C SER A 93 -0.62 -23.46 -9.19
N LYS A 94 -1.72 -24.04 -8.69
CA LYS A 94 -1.97 -24.30 -7.28
C LYS A 94 -0.72 -24.92 -6.65
N LEU A 95 -0.09 -24.20 -5.72
CA LEU A 95 0.90 -24.75 -4.81
C LEU A 95 0.23 -25.79 -3.90
N GLY A 96 0.29 -27.06 -4.30
CA GLY A 96 0.00 -28.19 -3.42
C GLY A 96 1.21 -28.47 -2.54
N GLY A 97 1.10 -28.23 -1.24
CA GLY A 97 2.08 -28.66 -0.23
C GLY A 97 2.67 -27.56 0.65
N MET A 98 2.59 -26.29 0.25
CA MET A 98 2.85 -25.18 1.17
C MET A 98 1.54 -24.78 1.84
N VAL A 99 1.44 -24.98 3.16
CA VAL A 99 0.39 -24.32 3.94
C VAL A 99 0.80 -22.85 4.02
N ALA A 100 0.38 -22.06 3.04
CA ALA A 100 0.44 -20.61 3.16
C ALA A 100 -0.25 -20.22 4.49
N PRO A 101 0.24 -19.21 5.24
CA PRO A 101 -0.51 -18.68 6.37
C PRO A 101 -1.95 -18.46 5.91
N LEU A 102 -2.94 -18.97 6.67
CA LEU A 102 -4.37 -18.87 6.32
C LEU A 102 -4.82 -17.42 6.02
N THR A 103 -3.99 -16.45 6.36
CA THR A 103 -4.13 -15.01 6.18
C THR A 103 -3.55 -14.45 4.88
N GLY A 104 -2.64 -15.15 4.18
CA GLY A 104 -1.87 -14.63 3.03
C GLY A 104 -2.72 -14.29 1.81
N ASN A 105 -3.82 -15.01 1.58
CA ASN A 105 -4.79 -14.73 0.50
C ASN A 105 -6.02 -13.95 1.00
N SER A 106 -6.02 -13.44 2.24
CA SER A 106 -7.18 -12.71 2.74
C SER A 106 -7.28 -11.34 2.07
N VAL A 107 -8.41 -11.09 1.41
CA VAL A 107 -8.74 -9.82 0.74
C VAL A 107 -8.58 -8.64 1.71
N GLY A 108 -8.92 -8.83 2.98
CA GLY A 108 -8.77 -7.82 4.02
C GLY A 108 -7.30 -7.44 4.31
N LEU A 109 -6.35 -8.36 4.16
CA LEU A 109 -4.93 -8.07 4.36
C LEU A 109 -4.37 -7.23 3.20
N GLN A 110 -4.74 -7.56 1.96
CA GLN A 110 -4.36 -6.76 0.79
C GLN A 110 -4.97 -5.35 0.85
N ARG A 111 -6.26 -5.24 1.18
CA ARG A 111 -6.97 -3.95 1.24
C ARG A 111 -6.62 -3.10 2.46
N GLY A 112 -6.24 -3.74 3.57
CA GLY A 112 -5.93 -3.11 4.86
C GLY A 112 -4.46 -2.80 5.07
N GLN A 113 -3.56 -3.14 4.13
CA GLN A 113 -2.13 -2.88 4.27
C GLN A 113 -1.86 -1.37 4.37
N VAL A 114 -1.22 -0.96 5.46
CA VAL A 114 -0.73 0.41 5.68
C VAL A 114 0.73 0.45 5.27
N THR A 115 1.03 1.06 4.12
CA THR A 115 2.38 1.10 3.53
C THR A 115 3.22 2.25 4.06
N ASN A 116 2.60 3.29 4.63
CA ASN A 116 3.25 4.57 4.97
C ASN A 116 4.04 5.21 3.83
N GLY A 117 3.77 4.77 2.59
CA GLY A 117 4.43 5.21 1.37
C GLY A 117 4.01 6.61 0.98
N ILE A 118 4.76 7.20 0.06
CA ILE A 118 4.44 8.50 -0.53
C ILE A 118 3.97 8.24 -1.97
N ARG A 119 2.79 8.77 -2.30
CA ARG A 119 2.18 8.65 -3.64
C ARG A 119 1.78 10.01 -4.18
N GLU A 120 1.90 10.18 -5.49
CA GLU A 120 1.35 11.33 -6.20
C GLU A 120 -0.03 10.98 -6.76
N LEU A 121 -0.98 11.88 -6.55
CA LEU A 121 -2.35 11.78 -7.00
C LEU A 121 -2.69 13.00 -7.84
N ILE A 122 -3.48 12.81 -8.89
CA ILE A 122 -4.03 13.90 -9.68
C ILE A 122 -5.53 13.97 -9.39
N LEU A 123 -5.96 15.07 -8.81
CA LEU A 123 -7.35 15.31 -8.44
C LEU A 123 -8.02 16.23 -9.46
N CYS A 124 -9.18 15.80 -9.93
CA CYS A 124 -10.07 16.60 -10.75
C CYS A 124 -11.13 17.30 -9.90
N LYS A 125 -11.59 18.47 -10.35
CA LYS A 125 -12.77 19.09 -9.73
C LYS A 125 -14.04 18.51 -10.33
N GLY A 126 -15.02 18.22 -9.48
CA GLY A 126 -16.35 17.84 -9.90
C GLY A 126 -17.11 19.01 -10.54
N ALA A 127 -18.33 18.73 -11.01
CA ALA A 127 -19.23 19.75 -11.57
C ALA A 127 -19.51 20.91 -10.59
N ASP A 128 -19.43 20.66 -9.29
CA ASP A 128 -19.61 21.64 -8.22
C ASP A 128 -18.33 22.45 -7.90
N LYS A 129 -17.27 22.28 -8.70
CA LYS A 129 -15.93 22.85 -8.50
C LYS A 129 -15.27 22.45 -7.17
N LYS A 130 -15.74 21.37 -6.54
CA LYS A 130 -15.14 20.80 -5.33
C LYS A 130 -14.50 19.45 -5.64
N VAL A 131 -13.63 19.03 -4.73
CA VAL A 131 -12.93 17.74 -4.81
C VAL A 131 -13.57 16.71 -3.87
N GLY A 132 -14.40 17.15 -2.92
CA GLY A 132 -15.02 16.27 -1.91
C GLY A 132 -14.09 15.87 -0.77
N LEU A 133 -13.18 16.77 -0.38
CA LEU A 133 -12.18 16.53 0.65
C LEU A 133 -12.30 17.53 1.79
N ARG A 134 -12.15 17.07 3.04
CA ARG A 134 -11.96 17.94 4.21
C ARG A 134 -10.67 17.58 4.92
N VAL A 135 -9.87 18.59 5.21
CA VAL A 135 -8.58 18.44 5.87
C VAL A 135 -8.57 19.04 7.27
N LYS A 136 -7.60 18.61 8.07
CA LYS A 136 -7.32 19.15 9.39
C LYS A 136 -5.82 19.33 9.60
N ASP A 137 -5.47 20.45 10.20
CA ASP A 137 -4.12 20.79 10.62
C ASP A 137 -3.82 20.17 12.01
N ILE A 138 -2.75 19.37 12.10
CA ILE A 138 -2.29 18.72 13.34
C ILE A 138 -0.77 18.80 13.38
N SER A 139 -0.20 19.41 14.43
CA SER A 139 1.25 19.48 14.65
C SER A 139 2.04 19.94 13.41
N ASN A 140 1.54 20.99 12.73
CA ASN A 140 2.07 21.54 11.46
C ASN A 140 1.97 20.60 10.24
N GLY A 141 1.34 19.43 10.36
CA GLY A 141 0.95 18.57 9.25
C GLY A 141 -0.50 18.80 8.83
N VAL A 142 -0.83 18.35 7.62
CA VAL A 142 -2.17 18.41 7.04
C VAL A 142 -2.68 17.00 6.82
N PHE A 143 -3.82 16.66 7.40
CA PHE A 143 -4.38 15.32 7.36
C PHE A 143 -5.80 15.32 6.80
N VAL A 144 -6.13 14.27 6.05
CA VAL A 144 -7.47 14.05 5.53
C VAL A 144 -8.38 13.54 6.64
N THR A 145 -9.54 14.17 6.79
CA THR A 145 -10.52 13.83 7.83
C THR A 145 -11.82 13.31 7.27
N ILE A 146 -12.29 13.87 6.15
CA ILE A 146 -13.52 13.42 5.50
C ILE A 146 -13.23 13.31 4.00
N VAL A 147 -13.64 12.18 3.45
CA VAL A 147 -13.69 11.92 2.02
C VAL A 147 -15.15 11.68 1.67
N VAL A 148 -15.69 12.52 0.80
CA VAL A 148 -17.08 12.42 0.37
C VAL A 148 -17.23 11.22 -0.58
N LYS A 149 -18.26 10.40 -0.37
CA LYS A 149 -18.58 9.31 -1.28
C LYS A 149 -18.77 9.79 -2.73
N ASP A 150 -18.32 8.99 -3.70
CA ASP A 150 -18.44 9.26 -5.15
C ASP A 150 -17.82 10.61 -5.58
N SER A 151 -16.87 11.13 -4.80
CA SER A 151 -16.16 12.37 -5.11
C SER A 151 -14.83 12.10 -5.82
N PRO A 152 -14.25 13.10 -6.51
CA PRO A 152 -12.92 12.95 -7.10
C PRO A 152 -11.84 12.56 -6.09
N ALA A 153 -11.96 12.98 -4.82
CA ALA A 153 -11.08 12.53 -3.74
C ALA A 153 -11.20 11.03 -3.48
N ALA A 154 -12.42 10.49 -3.41
CA ALA A 154 -12.67 9.07 -3.22
C ALA A 154 -12.14 8.26 -4.41
N MET A 155 -12.39 8.73 -5.64
CA MET A 155 -11.92 8.08 -6.87
C MET A 155 -10.38 8.08 -6.99
N ALA A 156 -9.71 9.11 -6.49
CA ALA A 156 -8.25 9.15 -6.41
C ALA A 156 -7.69 8.26 -5.29
N GLY A 157 -8.54 7.61 -4.51
CA GLY A 157 -8.14 6.70 -3.43
C GLY A 157 -7.63 7.42 -2.20
N LEU A 158 -8.02 8.69 -1.96
CA LEU A 158 -7.76 9.35 -0.68
C LEU A 158 -8.60 8.71 0.42
N ARG A 159 -8.00 8.54 1.60
CA ARG A 159 -8.68 7.96 2.77
C ARG A 159 -8.53 8.86 3.99
N PHE A 160 -9.32 8.56 5.02
CA PHE A 160 -9.07 9.10 6.35
C PHE A 160 -7.61 8.84 6.75
N GLY A 161 -6.98 9.78 7.46
CA GLY A 161 -5.63 9.57 7.99
C GLY A 161 -4.50 9.89 7.03
N ASP A 162 -4.77 9.99 5.72
CA ASP A 162 -3.79 10.40 4.73
C ASP A 162 -3.19 11.77 5.04
N GLN A 163 -1.87 11.91 4.92
CA GLN A 163 -1.16 13.16 5.16
C GLN A 163 -0.81 13.84 3.85
N ILE A 164 -1.27 15.06 3.64
CA ILE A 164 -0.92 15.85 2.46
C ILE A 164 0.42 16.53 2.69
N LEU A 165 1.38 16.30 1.79
CA LEU A 165 2.71 16.90 1.85
C LEU A 165 2.83 18.09 0.89
N GLN A 166 2.31 17.95 -0.33
CA GLN A 166 2.32 19.01 -1.33
C GLN A 166 1.01 19.08 -2.11
N ILE A 167 0.66 20.30 -2.54
CA ILE A 167 -0.45 20.56 -3.47
C ILE A 167 0.09 21.48 -4.58
N ASN A 168 0.02 21.05 -5.83
CA ASN A 168 0.54 21.75 -7.01
C ASN A 168 2.00 22.20 -6.86
N GLY A 169 2.85 21.34 -6.27
CA GLY A 169 4.26 21.61 -6.00
C GLY A 169 4.53 22.51 -4.78
N ILE A 170 3.50 22.99 -4.08
CA ILE A 170 3.64 23.81 -2.88
C ILE A 170 3.61 22.90 -1.64
N VAL A 171 4.65 22.98 -0.81
CA VAL A 171 4.69 22.29 0.49
C VAL A 171 3.66 22.91 1.43
N VAL A 172 2.77 22.06 1.98
CA VAL A 172 1.65 22.51 2.82
C VAL A 172 1.94 22.42 4.33
N ALA A 173 3.18 22.09 4.70
CA ALA A 173 3.58 22.06 6.11
C ALA A 173 3.38 23.43 6.77
N GLY A 174 2.70 23.45 7.92
CA GLY A 174 2.35 24.66 8.66
C GLY A 174 1.17 25.45 8.10
N PHE A 175 0.52 24.99 7.03
CA PHE A 175 -0.67 25.68 6.51
C PHE A 175 -1.88 25.39 7.38
N SER A 176 -2.71 26.41 7.58
CA SER A 176 -4.01 26.25 8.22
C SER A 176 -5.02 25.58 7.28
N MET A 177 -6.01 24.92 7.87
CA MET A 177 -7.15 24.32 7.15
C MET A 177 -7.75 25.26 6.08
N ASP A 178 -7.97 26.52 6.42
CA ASP A 178 -8.61 27.48 5.51
C ASP A 178 -7.72 27.81 4.32
N LYS A 179 -6.41 27.96 4.52
CA LYS A 179 -5.45 28.19 3.43
C LYS A 179 -5.43 27.03 2.44
N ILE A 180 -5.53 25.79 2.93
CA ILE A 180 -5.55 24.60 2.08
C ILE A 180 -6.85 24.53 1.28
N HIS A 181 -7.99 24.81 1.92
CA HIS A 181 -9.27 24.89 1.22
C HIS A 181 -9.27 25.99 0.16
N ASP A 182 -8.64 27.13 0.44
CA ASP A 182 -8.48 28.20 -0.54
C ASP A 182 -7.55 27.82 -1.68
N LEU A 183 -6.46 27.10 -1.41
CA LEU A 183 -5.55 26.60 -2.45
C LEU A 183 -6.27 25.63 -3.40
N LEU A 184 -7.05 24.70 -2.85
CA LEU A 184 -7.87 23.78 -3.63
C LEU A 184 -8.95 24.53 -4.44
N LYS A 185 -9.61 25.53 -3.85
CA LYS A 185 -10.63 26.35 -4.55
C LYS A 185 -10.05 27.22 -5.65
N LYS A 186 -8.94 27.92 -5.39
CA LYS A 186 -8.29 28.87 -6.31
C LYS A 186 -7.64 28.19 -7.50
N SER A 187 -7.25 26.92 -7.38
CA SER A 187 -6.61 26.17 -8.47
C SER A 187 -7.52 26.14 -9.72
N PRO A 188 -7.15 26.77 -10.84
CA PRO A 188 -8.02 26.86 -12.02
C PRO A 188 -7.93 25.64 -12.96
N LYS A 189 -7.18 24.60 -12.56
CA LYS A 189 -6.97 23.38 -13.35
C LYS A 189 -7.80 22.21 -12.81
N ASN A 190 -8.25 21.35 -13.73
CA ASN A 190 -8.76 20.01 -13.41
C ASN A 190 -7.64 19.02 -13.05
N ASP A 191 -6.38 19.47 -13.02
CA ASP A 191 -5.22 18.64 -12.69
C ASP A 191 -4.54 19.18 -11.43
N ILE A 192 -5.15 18.92 -10.27
CA ILE A 192 -4.53 19.27 -8.98
C ILE A 192 -3.60 18.13 -8.60
N SER A 193 -2.30 18.32 -8.75
CA SER A 193 -1.31 17.35 -8.26
C SER A 193 -1.22 17.45 -6.74
N VAL A 194 -1.39 16.32 -6.06
CA VAL A 194 -1.31 16.22 -4.61
C VAL A 194 -0.37 15.06 -4.27
N ILE A 195 0.65 15.36 -3.46
CA ILE A 195 1.56 14.34 -2.94
C ILE A 195 1.14 14.04 -1.51
N VAL A 196 0.87 12.76 -1.26
CA VAL A 196 0.27 12.27 -0.02
C VAL A 196 1.16 11.17 0.56
N ARG A 197 1.22 11.12 1.88
CA ARG A 197 1.76 10.00 2.63
C ARG A 197 0.61 9.17 3.20
N ASP A 198 0.65 7.87 2.94
CA ASP A 198 -0.40 6.92 3.29
C ASP A 198 -0.46 6.76 4.81
N ARG A 199 -1.52 7.29 5.43
CA ARG A 199 -1.99 6.89 6.78
C ARG A 199 -0.88 6.69 7.85
N PRO A 200 -0.01 7.71 8.11
CA PRO A 200 1.19 7.56 8.93
C PRO A 200 0.97 7.20 10.41
N PHE A 201 -0.25 7.38 10.93
CA PHE A 201 -0.60 7.08 12.33
C PHE A 201 -1.44 5.81 12.48
N GLU A 202 -1.69 5.10 11.38
CA GLU A 202 -2.53 3.92 11.39
C GLU A 202 -1.70 2.65 11.53
N ARG A 203 -2.33 1.62 12.10
CA ARG A 203 -1.75 0.28 12.24
C ARG A 203 -2.78 -0.75 11.81
N ALA A 204 -2.36 -1.67 10.94
CA ALA A 204 -3.17 -2.83 10.59
C ALA A 204 -2.88 -4.00 11.52
N ILE A 205 -3.92 -4.70 11.97
CA ILE A 205 -3.84 -5.90 12.80
C ILE A 205 -4.81 -6.94 12.25
N THR A 206 -4.28 -8.09 11.84
CA THR A 206 -5.09 -9.22 11.38
C THR A 206 -5.42 -10.16 12.53
N LEU A 207 -6.70 -10.46 12.68
CA LEU A 207 -7.30 -11.28 13.70
C LEU A 207 -8.03 -12.46 13.06
N LEU A 208 -8.16 -13.54 13.81
CA LEU A 208 -8.91 -14.73 13.44
C LEU A 208 -10.06 -14.91 14.43
N LYS A 209 -11.24 -15.22 13.91
CA LYS A 209 -12.38 -15.61 14.73
C LYS A 209 -12.12 -16.97 15.37
N ASP A 210 -12.60 -17.14 16.59
CA ASP A 210 -12.70 -18.45 17.23
C ASP A 210 -13.87 -19.26 16.60
N SER A 211 -13.98 -20.53 16.95
CA SER A 211 -15.10 -21.45 16.63
C SER A 211 -16.49 -20.85 16.88
N LYS A 212 -16.61 -19.91 17.83
CA LYS A 212 -17.85 -19.17 18.15
C LYS A 212 -18.01 -17.84 17.39
N GLY A 213 -17.18 -17.58 16.38
CA GLY A 213 -17.23 -16.35 15.58
C GLY A 213 -16.67 -15.10 16.27
N ARG A 214 -15.96 -15.22 17.39
CA ARG A 214 -15.50 -14.08 18.22
C ARG A 214 -14.02 -13.80 18.00
N VAL A 215 -13.65 -12.52 17.93
CA VAL A 215 -12.25 -12.05 17.82
C VAL A 215 -11.63 -11.67 19.18
N GLY A 216 -12.47 -11.34 20.16
CA GLY A 216 -12.07 -11.16 21.58
C GLY A 216 -11.68 -9.75 22.00
N PHE A 217 -12.37 -8.73 21.50
CA PHE A 217 -12.31 -7.37 22.05
C PHE A 217 -13.71 -6.78 22.19
N GLN A 218 -13.84 -5.75 23.02
CA GLN A 218 -15.03 -4.91 23.12
C GLN A 218 -14.68 -3.51 22.65
N PHE A 219 -15.66 -2.83 22.07
CA PHE A 219 -15.53 -1.46 21.62
C PHE A 219 -16.81 -0.67 21.90
N SER A 220 -16.70 0.64 21.97
CA SER A 220 -17.82 1.56 22.11
C SER A 220 -17.53 2.84 21.34
N ASN A 221 -18.48 3.29 20.53
CA ASN A 221 -18.33 4.42 19.60
C ASN A 221 -17.07 4.30 18.73
N GLY A 222 -16.80 3.10 18.20
CA GLY A 222 -15.60 2.80 17.43
C GLY A 222 -14.29 2.70 18.22
N LYS A 223 -14.26 3.01 19.52
CA LYS A 223 -13.08 2.90 20.38
C LYS A 223 -12.98 1.56 21.07
N ILE A 224 -11.82 0.91 21.01
CA ILE A 224 -11.54 -0.36 21.70
C ILE A 224 -11.39 -0.10 23.21
N THR A 225 -12.23 -0.75 24.01
CA THR A 225 -12.30 -0.54 25.47
C THR A 225 -11.67 -1.67 26.28
N SER A 226 -11.81 -2.91 25.82
CA SER A 226 -11.23 -4.07 26.52
C SER A 226 -10.88 -5.20 25.57
N ILE A 227 -9.97 -6.05 26.03
CA ILE A 227 -9.46 -7.20 25.29
C ILE A 227 -9.64 -8.44 26.17
N VAL A 228 -10.18 -9.50 25.59
CA VAL A 228 -10.41 -10.78 26.27
C VAL A 228 -9.09 -11.54 26.33
N LYS A 229 -8.77 -12.10 27.50
CA LYS A 229 -7.58 -12.94 27.69
C LYS A 229 -7.62 -14.17 26.78
N ASP A 230 -6.45 -14.61 26.31
CA ASP A 230 -6.24 -15.75 25.41
C ASP A 230 -6.93 -15.67 24.04
N SER A 231 -7.54 -14.52 23.73
CA SER A 231 -8.15 -14.26 22.43
C SER A 231 -7.12 -13.95 21.34
N THR A 232 -7.58 -14.00 20.09
CA THR A 232 -6.75 -13.60 18.95
C THR A 232 -6.36 -12.12 19.01
N ALA A 233 -7.25 -11.26 19.53
CA ALA A 233 -6.95 -9.85 19.77
C ALA A 233 -5.78 -9.65 20.75
N ALA A 234 -5.76 -10.40 21.86
CA ALA A 234 -4.66 -10.37 22.81
C ALA A 234 -3.36 -10.89 22.18
N LYS A 235 -3.42 -12.02 21.46
CA LYS A 235 -2.26 -12.67 20.83
C LYS A 235 -1.60 -11.82 19.75
N ASN A 236 -2.37 -11.02 19.00
CA ASN A 236 -1.85 -10.14 17.95
C ASN A 236 -1.53 -8.72 18.45
N GLY A 237 -1.62 -8.48 19.76
CA GLY A 237 -1.27 -7.19 20.35
C GLY A 237 -2.18 -6.05 19.92
N LEU A 238 -3.49 -6.31 19.81
CA LEU A 238 -4.49 -5.24 19.72
C LEU A 238 -4.34 -4.34 20.95
N LEU A 239 -4.49 -3.03 20.77
CA LEU A 239 -4.35 -2.07 21.85
C LEU A 239 -5.71 -1.47 22.21
N ILE A 240 -5.94 -1.28 23.51
CA ILE A 240 -7.05 -0.48 24.03
C ILE A 240 -6.79 1.00 23.78
N ASP A 241 -7.84 1.82 23.91
CA ASP A 241 -7.77 3.27 23.67
C ASP A 241 -7.31 3.63 22.25
N HIS A 242 -7.65 2.77 21.29
CA HIS A 242 -7.50 2.99 19.86
C HIS A 242 -8.87 2.97 19.18
N HIS A 243 -9.06 3.80 18.17
CA HIS A 243 -10.25 3.78 17.33
C HIS A 243 -10.04 2.87 16.13
N ILE A 244 -11.09 2.11 15.79
CA ILE A 244 -11.15 1.30 14.60
C ILE A 244 -11.57 2.22 13.44
N LEU A 245 -10.78 2.23 12.37
CA LEU A 245 -11.02 3.02 11.17
C LEU A 245 -11.56 2.17 10.04
N GLU A 246 -10.95 1.01 9.81
CA GLU A 246 -11.34 0.10 8.74
C GLU A 246 -11.44 -1.35 9.24
N ILE A 247 -12.34 -2.11 8.61
CA ILE A 247 -12.49 -3.55 8.82
C ILE A 247 -12.46 -4.22 7.44
N ASN A 248 -11.47 -5.07 7.21
CA ASN A 248 -11.22 -5.71 5.91
C ASN A 248 -11.12 -4.71 4.73
N GLY A 249 -10.60 -3.51 5.00
CA GLY A 249 -10.50 -2.43 4.03
C GLY A 249 -11.79 -1.65 3.79
N GLN A 250 -12.88 -1.95 4.51
CA GLN A 250 -14.08 -1.13 4.55
C GLN A 250 -13.94 -0.06 5.63
N ASN A 251 -14.08 1.22 5.27
CA ASN A 251 -14.11 2.31 6.24
C ASN A 251 -15.38 2.27 7.10
N ILE A 252 -15.21 2.37 8.42
CA ILE A 252 -16.30 2.35 9.40
C ILE A 252 -16.45 3.67 10.18
N VAL A 253 -15.65 4.69 9.88
CA VAL A 253 -15.65 5.97 10.60
C VAL A 253 -17.01 6.66 10.49
N GLY A 254 -17.72 6.78 11.62
CA GLY A 254 -19.06 7.38 11.68
C GLY A 254 -20.23 6.39 11.61
N MET A 255 -19.96 5.09 11.42
CA MET A 255 -20.96 4.03 11.55
C MET A 255 -21.39 3.84 13.01
N LYS A 256 -22.59 3.31 13.22
CA LYS A 256 -23.06 2.95 14.57
C LYS A 256 -22.45 1.62 15.00
N ASP A 257 -22.22 1.43 16.31
CA ASP A 257 -21.64 0.18 16.84
C ASP A 257 -22.39 -1.08 16.39
N LYS A 258 -23.72 -1.00 16.22
CA LYS A 258 -24.52 -2.11 15.66
C LYS A 258 -24.13 -2.46 14.23
N GLU A 259 -23.95 -1.46 13.38
CA GLU A 259 -23.54 -1.63 11.97
C GLU A 259 -22.09 -2.17 11.91
N VAL A 260 -21.19 -1.65 12.77
CA VAL A 260 -19.81 -2.14 12.89
C VAL A 260 -19.78 -3.61 13.33
N THR A 261 -20.61 -3.98 14.31
CA THR A 261 -20.73 -5.37 14.77
C THR A 261 -21.16 -6.29 13.63
N GLN A 262 -22.13 -5.87 12.81
CA GLN A 262 -22.56 -6.63 11.63
C GLN A 262 -21.43 -6.79 10.59
N VAL A 263 -20.64 -5.75 10.35
CA VAL A 263 -19.47 -5.83 9.44
C VAL A 263 -18.45 -6.84 9.98
N ILE A 264 -18.20 -6.86 11.30
CA ILE A 264 -17.33 -7.85 11.94
C ILE A 264 -17.91 -9.25 11.78
N GLU A 265 -19.19 -9.47 12.08
CA GLU A 265 -19.85 -10.77 11.98
C GLU A 265 -19.81 -11.33 10.56
N ASN A 266 -20.09 -10.49 9.56
CA ASN A 266 -20.09 -10.86 8.14
C ASN A 266 -18.69 -10.93 7.52
N GLY A 267 -17.67 -10.38 8.18
CA GLY A 267 -16.29 -10.24 7.67
C GLY A 267 -15.48 -11.54 7.52
N GLY A 268 -16.12 -12.70 7.46
CA GLY A 268 -15.45 -14.00 7.30
C GLY A 268 -14.63 -14.44 8.53
N GLN A 269 -13.79 -15.46 8.35
CA GLN A 269 -12.99 -16.06 9.44
C GLN A 269 -11.79 -15.20 9.86
N THR A 270 -11.22 -14.48 8.89
CA THR A 270 -10.07 -13.59 9.07
C THR A 270 -10.54 -12.14 8.97
N ILE A 271 -10.24 -11.34 9.98
CA ILE A 271 -10.58 -9.92 10.04
C ILE A 271 -9.30 -9.10 10.15
N THR A 272 -9.08 -8.17 9.22
CA THR A 272 -8.02 -7.17 9.34
C THR A 272 -8.61 -5.86 9.81
N LEU A 273 -8.17 -5.37 10.96
CA LEU A 273 -8.55 -4.07 11.51
C LEU A 273 -7.46 -3.05 11.21
N THR A 274 -7.87 -1.87 10.77
CA THR A 274 -6.98 -0.70 10.76
C THR A 274 -7.36 0.20 11.92
N ILE A 275 -6.39 0.49 12.80
CA ILE A 275 -6.61 1.25 14.03
C ILE A 275 -5.73 2.50 14.12
N ILE A 276 -6.18 3.48 14.88
CA ILE A 276 -5.44 4.72 15.19
C ILE A 276 -5.53 5.04 16.69
N PRO A 277 -4.48 5.61 17.32
CA PRO A 277 -4.58 6.08 18.70
C PRO A 277 -5.71 7.09 18.90
N SER A 278 -6.49 6.94 19.99
CA SER A 278 -7.68 7.79 20.21
C SER A 278 -7.35 9.26 20.34
N TYR A 279 -6.22 9.60 20.97
CA TYR A 279 -5.75 10.98 21.06
C TYR A 279 -5.63 11.66 19.68
N ILE A 280 -5.09 10.96 18.68
CA ILE A 280 -4.94 11.51 17.32
C ILE A 280 -6.32 11.61 16.65
N TYR A 281 -7.13 10.56 16.77
CA TYR A 281 -8.48 10.53 16.22
C TYR A 281 -9.36 11.68 16.75
N ASP A 282 -9.36 11.92 18.06
CA ASP A 282 -10.14 12.98 18.69
C ASP A 282 -9.70 14.36 18.20
N HIS A 283 -8.41 14.55 17.97
CA HIS A 283 -7.87 15.79 17.38
C HIS A 283 -8.29 15.97 15.91
N MET A 284 -8.31 14.88 15.12
CA MET A 284 -8.78 14.89 13.73
C MET A 284 -10.28 15.16 13.63
N MET A 285 -11.07 14.58 14.52
CA MET A 285 -12.54 14.68 14.54
C MET A 285 -13.06 15.88 15.32
N LYS A 286 -12.17 16.69 15.89
CA LYS A 286 -12.55 17.89 16.65
C LYS A 286 -13.41 18.83 15.81
N LYS A 287 -14.55 19.26 16.36
CA LYS A 287 -15.55 20.13 15.72
C LYS A 287 -16.30 19.49 14.53
N LEU A 288 -16.30 18.18 14.39
CA LEU A 288 -17.16 17.45 13.47
C LEU A 288 -18.25 16.73 14.25
N SER A 289 -19.51 16.83 13.80
CA SER A 289 -20.61 16.08 14.42
C SER A 289 -20.70 14.68 13.81
N SER A 290 -20.98 13.68 14.65
CA SER A 290 -21.13 12.29 14.21
C SER A 290 -22.23 12.12 13.16
N SER A 291 -23.34 12.85 13.31
CA SER A 291 -24.44 12.86 12.34
C SER A 291 -24.04 13.40 10.96
N PHE A 292 -23.16 14.41 10.92
CA PHE A 292 -22.65 14.96 9.66
C PHE A 292 -21.71 13.98 8.97
N ILE A 293 -20.81 13.35 9.72
CA ILE A 293 -19.85 12.38 9.18
C ILE A 293 -20.59 11.20 8.55
N ARG A 294 -21.59 10.63 9.25
CA ARG A 294 -22.34 9.45 8.81
C ARG A 294 -23.04 9.63 7.46
N GLY A 295 -23.46 10.84 7.12
CA GLY A 295 -24.15 11.11 5.85
C GLY A 295 -23.22 11.33 4.65
N ILE A 296 -21.93 11.57 4.90
CA ILE A 296 -21.01 12.10 3.90
C ILE A 296 -19.83 11.17 3.66
N MET A 297 -19.38 10.46 4.69
CA MET A 297 -18.19 9.62 4.64
C MET A 297 -18.38 8.46 3.67
N ASP A 298 -17.35 8.16 2.89
CA ASP A 298 -17.35 6.99 2.03
C ASP A 298 -17.08 5.71 2.85
N HIS A 299 -18.02 4.77 2.76
CA HIS A 299 -17.96 3.44 3.38
C HIS A 299 -17.85 2.33 2.34
N SER A 300 -17.63 2.69 1.07
CA SER A 300 -17.39 1.73 0.01
C SER A 300 -16.12 0.92 0.28
N VAL A 301 -16.12 -0.33 -0.17
CA VAL A 301 -14.93 -1.16 -0.12
C VAL A 301 -14.22 -0.95 -1.45
N ALA A 302 -12.95 -0.58 -1.41
CA ALA A 302 -12.17 -0.43 -2.63
C ALA A 302 -12.02 -1.80 -3.32
N ASP A 303 -12.55 -1.93 -4.53
CA ASP A 303 -12.32 -3.07 -5.41
C ASP A 303 -10.99 -2.84 -6.14
N PHE A 304 -9.95 -3.54 -5.70
CA PHE A 304 -8.68 -3.67 -6.41
C PHE A 304 -8.55 -5.12 -6.88
#